data_AF-A0A0S6UD28-F1
#
_entry.id   AF-A0A0S6UD28-F1
#
_cell.length_a   1.000
_cell.length_b   1.000
_cell.length_c   1.000
_cell.angle_alpha   90.00
_cell.angle_beta   90.00
_cell.angle_gamma   90.00
#
_symmetry.space_group_name_H-M   'P 1'
#
loop_
_entity.id
_entity.type
_entity.pdbx_description
1 polymer ?
#
loop_
_entity_poly.entity_id
_entity_poly.type
_entity_poly.pdbx_seq_one_letter_code
_entity_poly.pdbx_strand_id
1 'polypeptide(L)'
;MILVVGSTGEGRQLTRSLREAGYQIVTWADSTYGEQLARQDGAVAILTGPFTEDNLAALGSNRQLEAVIDATLPYPNHISRTLEAWCRQQQIYYLRFLRAETRLPDDNLIYQVATWDEAARTAARLGETIFLTTGTNNLEVFVKNPLLKDKRIVVRVLPEHQVIKKCQDLGLTPRDIIAMQGPFSKEINKAMFKACKAGVVVTRDAGPAGGTEAKIAAALALKIPVVVIKRPAIKYRYPVYTVSEAVALLQKLAPPQLDVGNET
;
A
#
# COMPACT_ATOMS: atom_id res chain seq x y z
N MET A 1 -20.02 0.43 16.14
CA MET A 1 -18.69 -0.25 16.01
C MET A 1 -17.93 0.27 14.78
N ILE A 2 -16.59 0.23 14.79
CA ILE A 2 -15.75 0.67 13.66
C ILE A 2 -14.98 -0.52 13.07
N LEU A 3 -14.98 -0.67 11.74
CA LEU A 3 -14.13 -1.63 11.03
C LEU A 3 -12.85 -0.93 10.54
N VAL A 4 -11.68 -1.43 10.93
CA VAL A 4 -10.39 -0.98 10.40
C VAL A 4 -9.84 -2.05 9.46
N VAL A 5 -9.61 -1.69 8.19
CA VAL A 5 -9.03 -2.60 7.20
C VAL A 5 -7.63 -2.14 6.83
N GLY A 6 -6.61 -2.91 7.25
CA GLY A 6 -5.21 -2.63 6.91
C GLY A 6 -4.25 -3.37 7.85
N SER A 7 -3.42 -4.24 7.30
CA SER A 7 -2.51 -5.14 8.04
C SER A 7 -1.14 -4.52 8.39
N THR A 8 -0.98 -3.20 8.26
CA THR A 8 0.30 -2.51 8.47
C THR A 8 0.34 -1.76 9.81
N GLY A 9 1.52 -1.23 10.18
CA GLY A 9 1.71 -0.49 11.44
C GLY A 9 0.73 0.67 11.67
N GLU A 10 0.21 1.30 10.61
CA GLU A 10 -0.80 2.35 10.71
C GLU A 10 -2.18 1.81 11.10
N GLY A 11 -2.61 0.69 10.53
CA GLY A 11 -3.86 0.02 10.92
C GLY A 11 -3.83 -0.38 12.39
N ARG A 12 -2.66 -0.84 12.86
CA ARG A 12 -2.41 -1.14 14.28
C ARG A 12 -2.47 0.11 15.18
N GLN A 13 -1.89 1.23 14.73
CA GLN A 13 -1.92 2.49 15.48
C GLN A 13 -3.35 3.08 15.53
N LEU A 14 -4.09 2.99 14.42
CA LEU A 14 -5.50 3.36 14.33
C LEU A 14 -6.34 2.56 15.32
N THR A 15 -6.20 1.22 15.33
CA THR A 15 -6.92 0.35 16.27
C THR A 15 -6.70 0.80 17.72
N ARG A 16 -5.43 1.00 18.13
CA ARG A 16 -5.11 1.44 19.50
C ARG A 16 -5.72 2.79 19.84
N SER A 17 -5.52 3.79 18.99
CA SER A 17 -5.99 5.17 19.27
C SER A 17 -7.52 5.27 19.27
N LEU A 18 -8.21 4.48 18.44
CA LEU A 18 -9.68 4.46 18.44
C LEU A 18 -10.24 3.71 19.65
N ARG A 19 -9.58 2.65 20.12
CA ARG A 19 -9.94 1.98 21.38
C ARG A 19 -9.81 2.94 22.56
N GLU A 20 -8.72 3.69 22.64
CA GLU A 20 -8.52 4.74 23.65
C GLU A 20 -9.60 5.84 23.57
N ALA A 21 -10.08 6.15 22.37
CA ALA A 21 -11.20 7.08 22.14
C ALA A 21 -12.59 6.48 22.41
N GLY A 22 -12.70 5.24 22.92
CA GLY A 22 -13.95 4.61 23.35
C GLY A 22 -14.66 3.77 22.29
N TYR A 23 -14.07 3.57 21.10
CA TYR A 23 -14.71 2.78 20.05
C TYR A 23 -14.51 1.28 20.23
N GLN A 24 -15.47 0.47 19.77
CA GLN A 24 -15.30 -0.97 19.58
C GLN A 24 -14.76 -1.25 18.17
N ILE A 25 -13.60 -1.90 18.07
CA ILE A 25 -12.90 -2.11 16.79
C ILE A 25 -12.99 -3.54 16.29
N VAL A 26 -13.44 -3.69 15.05
CA VAL A 26 -13.30 -4.91 14.27
C VAL A 26 -12.16 -4.71 13.27
N THR A 27 -11.37 -5.74 13.02
CA THR A 27 -10.34 -5.70 11.97
C THR A 27 -10.35 -6.96 11.12
N TRP A 28 -9.60 -6.94 10.03
CA TRP A 28 -9.43 -8.05 9.11
C TRP A 28 -7.97 -8.49 9.07
N ALA A 29 -7.72 -9.77 9.32
CA ALA A 29 -6.40 -10.38 9.24
C ALA A 29 -6.43 -11.60 8.32
N ASP A 30 -5.46 -11.69 7.42
CA ASP A 30 -5.27 -12.78 6.46
C ASP A 30 -4.26 -13.84 6.93
N SER A 31 -3.70 -13.66 8.14
CA SER A 31 -2.69 -14.55 8.71
C SER A 31 -2.84 -14.67 10.23
N THR A 32 -2.42 -15.82 10.78
CA THR A 32 -2.39 -16.08 12.22
C THR A 32 -1.56 -15.04 12.99
N TYR A 33 -0.43 -14.61 12.42
CA TYR A 33 0.39 -13.57 13.02
C TYR A 33 -0.32 -12.21 13.04
N GLY A 34 -1.00 -11.85 11.94
CA GLY A 34 -1.83 -10.64 11.88
C GLY A 34 -2.96 -10.64 12.91
N GLU A 35 -3.60 -11.80 13.12
CA GLU A 35 -4.63 -11.96 14.15
C GLU A 35 -4.06 -11.72 15.55
N GLN A 36 -2.92 -12.30 15.88
CA GLN A 36 -2.27 -12.11 17.18
C GLN A 36 -1.98 -10.62 17.45
N LEU A 37 -1.43 -9.92 16.46
CA LEU A 37 -1.15 -8.49 16.56
C LEU A 37 -2.42 -7.67 16.75
N ALA A 38 -3.48 -7.98 15.99
CA ALA A 38 -4.77 -7.30 16.11
C ALA A 38 -5.40 -7.45 17.51
N ARG A 39 -5.27 -8.62 18.15
CA ARG A 39 -5.73 -8.83 19.54
C ARG A 39 -4.95 -7.96 20.52
N GLN A 40 -3.62 -7.91 20.36
CA GLN A 40 -2.75 -7.08 21.20
C GLN A 40 -3.07 -5.59 21.08
N ASP A 41 -3.49 -5.14 19.90
CA ASP A 41 -3.86 -3.75 19.65
C ASP A 41 -5.28 -3.39 20.15
N GLY A 42 -6.04 -4.38 20.66
CA GLY A 42 -7.32 -4.17 21.31
C GLY A 42 -8.55 -4.35 20.40
N ALA A 43 -8.42 -5.01 19.24
CA ALA A 43 -9.58 -5.35 18.42
C ALA A 43 -10.53 -6.30 19.18
N VAL A 44 -11.82 -5.96 19.24
CA VAL A 44 -12.85 -6.78 19.93
C VAL A 44 -13.29 -7.96 19.08
N ALA A 45 -13.06 -7.89 17.76
CA ALA A 45 -13.26 -9.00 16.85
C ALA A 45 -12.31 -8.92 15.66
N ILE A 46 -11.91 -10.07 15.16
CA ILE A 46 -10.98 -10.19 14.04
C ILE A 46 -11.61 -11.14 13.03
N LEU A 47 -11.70 -10.65 11.80
CA LEU A 47 -12.20 -11.39 10.67
C LEU A 47 -11.02 -12.08 10.00
N THR A 48 -11.21 -13.35 9.69
CA THR A 48 -10.20 -14.19 9.07
C THR A 48 -10.72 -14.73 7.74
N GLY A 49 -9.80 -15.03 6.83
CA GLY A 49 -10.12 -15.52 5.49
C GLY A 49 -10.05 -14.45 4.41
N PRO A 50 -10.30 -14.82 3.14
CA PRO A 50 -10.11 -13.94 2.00
C PRO A 50 -11.11 -12.78 2.04
N PHE A 51 -10.64 -11.59 1.64
CA PHE A 51 -11.49 -10.43 1.48
C PHE A 51 -12.37 -10.59 0.23
N THR A 52 -13.60 -11.06 0.43
CA THR A 52 -14.61 -11.27 -0.62
C THR A 52 -15.87 -10.46 -0.34
N GLU A 53 -16.66 -10.20 -1.38
CA GLU A 53 -17.95 -9.50 -1.25
C GLU A 53 -18.92 -10.26 -0.35
N ASP A 54 -18.95 -11.59 -0.44
CA ASP A 54 -19.80 -12.44 0.42
C ASP A 54 -19.44 -12.33 1.90
N ASN A 55 -18.13 -12.38 2.22
CA ASN A 55 -17.65 -12.23 3.59
C ASN A 55 -17.92 -10.81 4.12
N LEU A 56 -17.86 -9.81 3.25
CA LEU A 56 -18.18 -8.43 3.59
C LEU A 56 -19.68 -8.23 3.82
N ALA A 57 -20.54 -8.87 3.02
CA ALA A 57 -21.99 -8.82 3.18
C ALA A 57 -22.44 -9.47 4.51
N ALA A 58 -21.83 -10.60 4.88
CA ALA A 58 -22.12 -11.29 6.14
C ALA A 58 -21.80 -10.46 7.40
N LEU A 59 -20.95 -9.44 7.30
CA LEU A 59 -20.65 -8.51 8.39
C LEU A 59 -21.78 -7.53 8.67
N GLY A 60 -22.34 -6.93 7.61
CA GLY A 60 -23.35 -5.88 7.72
C GLY A 60 -24.61 -6.37 8.40
N SER A 61 -25.00 -7.61 8.15
CA SER A 61 -26.21 -8.22 8.71
C SER A 61 -26.11 -8.54 10.21
N ASN A 62 -24.90 -8.68 10.75
CA ASN A 62 -24.67 -9.23 12.10
C ASN A 62 -24.04 -8.22 13.08
N ARG A 63 -23.65 -7.03 12.64
CA ARG A 63 -22.91 -6.05 13.45
C ARG A 63 -23.37 -4.63 13.12
N GLN A 64 -23.61 -3.81 14.14
CA GLN A 64 -23.89 -2.38 13.99
C GLN A 64 -22.59 -1.61 13.69
N LEU A 65 -22.13 -1.70 12.45
CA LEU A 65 -21.00 -0.94 11.93
C LEU A 65 -21.45 0.47 11.55
N GLU A 66 -20.78 1.48 12.08
CA GLU A 66 -21.10 2.90 11.85
C GLU A 66 -20.12 3.53 10.86
N ALA A 67 -18.87 3.07 10.88
CA ALA A 67 -17.86 3.48 9.93
C ALA A 67 -16.84 2.39 9.61
N VAL A 68 -16.20 2.54 8.46
CA VAL A 68 -15.03 1.80 8.01
C VAL A 68 -13.87 2.78 7.82
N ILE A 69 -12.70 2.44 8.37
CA ILE A 69 -11.43 3.09 8.02
C ILE A 69 -10.66 2.14 7.10
N ASP A 70 -10.54 2.53 5.83
CA ASP A 70 -9.70 1.85 4.86
C ASP A 70 -8.26 2.37 4.95
N ALA A 71 -7.44 1.65 5.70
CA ALA A 71 -5.99 1.82 5.84
C ALA A 71 -5.20 0.79 5.01
N THR A 72 -5.80 0.26 3.94
CA THR A 72 -5.06 -0.53 2.94
C THR A 72 -4.06 0.35 2.19
N LEU A 73 -3.23 -0.25 1.32
CA LEU A 73 -2.22 0.46 0.52
C LEU A 73 -2.79 1.77 -0.07
N PRO A 74 -2.01 2.88 -0.14
CA PRO A 74 -2.50 4.23 -0.45
C PRO A 74 -2.89 4.45 -1.93
N TYR A 75 -3.31 3.39 -2.62
CA TYR A 75 -3.68 3.36 -4.02
C TYR A 75 -5.00 2.61 -4.16
N PRO A 76 -5.83 3.00 -5.14
CA PRO A 76 -7.07 2.29 -5.44
C PRO A 76 -6.74 0.85 -5.83
N ASN A 77 -7.17 -0.07 -5.00
CA ASN A 77 -7.09 -1.49 -5.25
C ASN A 77 -8.53 -2.06 -5.22
N HIS A 78 -8.67 -3.33 -5.55
CA HIS A 78 -9.97 -4.01 -5.53
C HIS A 78 -10.65 -3.88 -4.16
N ILE A 79 -9.92 -4.12 -3.07
CA ILE A 79 -10.42 -4.04 -1.68
C ILE A 79 -11.01 -2.66 -1.39
N SER A 80 -10.29 -1.57 -1.70
CA SER A 80 -10.77 -0.21 -1.45
C SER A 80 -12.07 0.10 -2.20
N ARG A 81 -12.17 -0.32 -3.47
CA ARG A 81 -13.38 -0.08 -4.29
C ARG A 81 -14.57 -0.88 -3.76
N THR A 82 -14.34 -2.14 -3.40
CA THR A 82 -15.35 -3.02 -2.81
C THR A 82 -15.85 -2.46 -1.48
N LEU A 83 -14.94 -2.01 -0.60
CA LEU A 83 -15.29 -1.39 0.68
C LEU A 83 -16.12 -0.13 0.49
N GLU A 84 -15.69 0.79 -0.39
CA GLU A 84 -16.41 2.04 -0.65
C GLU A 84 -17.81 1.77 -1.19
N ALA A 85 -17.95 0.85 -2.15
CA ALA A 85 -19.23 0.47 -2.72
C ALA A 85 -20.18 -0.16 -1.67
N TRP A 86 -19.65 -1.07 -0.85
CA TRP A 86 -20.40 -1.71 0.22
C TRP A 86 -20.84 -0.73 1.30
N CYS A 87 -19.94 0.14 1.77
CA CYS A 87 -20.28 1.18 2.74
C CYS A 87 -21.40 2.09 2.22
N ARG A 88 -21.35 2.45 0.93
CA ARG A 88 -22.39 3.25 0.29
C ARG A 88 -23.75 2.55 0.27
N GLN A 89 -23.79 1.24 0.02
CA GLN A 89 -25.03 0.46 0.02
C GLN A 89 -25.63 0.33 1.43
N GLN A 90 -24.78 0.16 2.45
CA GLN A 90 -25.18 -0.02 3.84
C GLN A 90 -25.35 1.30 4.60
N GLN A 91 -25.14 2.45 3.94
CA GLN A 91 -25.13 3.78 4.56
C GLN A 91 -24.13 3.92 5.73
N ILE A 92 -23.00 3.21 5.63
CA ILE A 92 -21.89 3.25 6.60
C ILE A 92 -20.89 4.33 6.17
N TYR A 93 -20.32 5.08 7.11
CA TYR A 93 -19.29 6.07 6.78
C TYR A 93 -18.01 5.38 6.30
N TYR A 94 -17.51 5.76 5.13
CA TYR A 94 -16.25 5.27 4.59
C TYR A 94 -15.17 6.35 4.70
N LEU A 95 -14.20 6.14 5.59
CA LEU A 95 -13.03 6.99 5.75
C LEU A 95 -11.84 6.35 5.06
N ARG A 96 -11.16 7.12 4.21
CA ARG A 96 -9.97 6.65 3.51
C ARG A 96 -8.72 7.19 4.20
N PHE A 97 -7.95 6.29 4.82
CA PHE A 97 -6.67 6.65 5.42
C PHE A 97 -5.58 6.68 4.34
N LEU A 98 -5.13 7.89 4.00
CA LEU A 98 -4.12 8.14 2.98
C LEU A 98 -2.82 8.53 3.65
N ARG A 99 -1.76 7.76 3.39
CA ARG A 99 -0.40 8.21 3.75
C ARG A 99 -0.10 9.54 3.06
N ALA A 100 0.65 10.42 3.71
CA ALA A 100 1.21 11.59 3.04
C ALA A 100 1.97 11.17 1.76
N GLU A 101 1.92 12.01 0.74
CA GLU A 101 2.76 11.86 -0.44
C GLU A 101 4.22 12.09 -0.06
N THR A 102 5.13 11.36 -0.69
CA THR A 102 6.56 11.58 -0.47
C THR A 102 6.94 12.89 -1.15
N ARG A 103 7.49 13.85 -0.39
CA ARG A 103 8.06 15.06 -0.99
C ARG A 103 9.31 14.67 -1.76
N LEU A 104 9.21 14.69 -3.09
CA LEU A 104 10.33 14.34 -3.95
C LEU A 104 11.35 15.50 -3.97
N PRO A 105 12.66 15.20 -3.96
CA PRO A 105 13.69 16.20 -4.20
C PRO A 105 13.49 16.91 -5.54
N ASP A 106 13.89 18.18 -5.62
CA ASP A 106 13.98 18.89 -6.89
C ASP A 106 15.34 18.57 -7.54
N ASP A 107 15.36 17.53 -8.37
CA ASP A 107 16.57 16.99 -9.01
C ASP A 107 16.25 16.56 -10.44
N ASN A 108 17.13 16.88 -11.39
CA ASN A 108 16.95 16.60 -12.82
C ASN A 108 17.00 15.11 -13.17
N LEU A 109 17.42 14.26 -12.24
CA LEU A 109 17.38 12.80 -12.36
C LEU A 109 16.02 12.21 -11.96
N ILE A 110 15.08 13.01 -11.44
CA ILE A 110 13.76 12.54 -11.01
C ILE A 110 12.70 12.86 -12.08
N TYR A 111 12.15 11.80 -12.66
CA TYR A 111 11.10 11.86 -13.68
C TYR A 111 9.78 11.43 -13.06
N GLN A 112 8.85 12.36 -12.89
CA GLN A 112 7.51 12.07 -12.36
C GLN A 112 6.56 11.73 -13.50
N VAL A 113 5.85 10.61 -13.38
CA VAL A 113 4.91 10.12 -14.40
C VAL A 113 3.59 9.71 -13.75
N ALA A 114 2.50 9.78 -14.51
CA ALA A 114 1.15 9.48 -13.99
C ALA A 114 0.75 8.02 -14.20
N THR A 115 1.35 7.33 -15.18
CA THR A 115 0.92 5.98 -15.59
C THR A 115 2.08 5.01 -15.72
N TRP A 116 1.77 3.71 -15.61
CA TRP A 116 2.74 2.62 -15.80
C TRP A 116 3.34 2.60 -17.21
N ASP A 117 2.52 2.90 -18.21
CA ASP A 117 2.90 2.92 -19.61
C ASP A 117 3.84 4.11 -19.93
N GLU A 118 3.53 5.29 -19.37
CA GLU A 118 4.44 6.43 -19.40
C GLU A 118 5.76 6.13 -18.66
N ALA A 119 5.70 5.40 -17.55
CA ALA A 119 6.88 4.96 -16.82
C ALA A 119 7.78 4.06 -17.67
N ALA A 120 7.21 3.07 -18.36
CA ALA A 120 7.94 2.18 -19.26
C ALA A 120 8.57 2.95 -20.43
N ARG A 121 7.82 3.85 -21.09
CA ARG A 121 8.36 4.72 -22.15
C ARG A 121 9.49 5.62 -21.68
N THR A 122 9.38 6.16 -20.47
CA THR A 122 10.38 7.07 -19.90
C THR A 122 11.63 6.29 -19.51
N ALA A 123 11.47 5.15 -18.84
CA ALA A 123 12.57 4.26 -18.49
C ALA A 123 13.34 3.78 -19.74
N ALA A 124 12.64 3.47 -20.83
CA ALA A 124 13.27 3.06 -22.10
C ALA A 124 14.26 4.10 -22.65
N ARG A 125 13.98 5.40 -22.45
CA ARG A 125 14.83 6.50 -22.90
C ARG A 125 16.03 6.77 -21.98
N LEU A 126 16.03 6.21 -20.76
CA LEU A 126 16.97 6.59 -19.70
C LEU A 126 18.09 5.56 -19.46
N GLY A 127 17.91 4.30 -19.84
CA GLY A 127 18.97 3.30 -19.68
C GLY A 127 18.68 1.94 -20.30
N GLU A 128 19.71 1.09 -20.33
CA GLU A 128 19.64 -0.28 -20.85
C GLU A 128 19.21 -1.31 -19.80
N THR A 129 19.49 -1.05 -18.53
CA THR A 129 19.03 -1.89 -17.41
C THR A 129 17.97 -1.16 -16.62
N ILE A 130 16.73 -1.64 -16.70
CA ILE A 130 15.58 -1.13 -15.97
C ILE A 130 15.46 -1.87 -14.65
N PHE A 131 15.65 -1.18 -13.53
CA PHE A 131 15.48 -1.77 -12.20
C PHE A 131 14.11 -1.40 -11.62
N LEU A 132 13.22 -2.37 -11.52
CA LEU A 132 11.86 -2.19 -11.01
C LEU A 132 11.81 -2.46 -9.50
N THR A 133 11.52 -1.42 -8.73
CA THR A 133 11.24 -1.52 -7.28
C THR A 133 9.76 -1.58 -6.95
N THR A 134 8.92 -1.83 -7.96
CA THR A 134 7.45 -1.76 -7.94
C THR A 134 6.77 -3.10 -7.62
N GLY A 135 7.54 -4.17 -7.46
CA GLY A 135 7.01 -5.53 -7.32
C GLY A 135 6.46 -6.07 -8.65
N THR A 136 5.57 -7.08 -8.56
CA THR A 136 4.93 -7.72 -9.72
C THR A 136 3.68 -7.00 -10.22
N ASN A 137 3.30 -5.89 -9.58
CA ASN A 137 2.16 -5.08 -10.00
C ASN A 137 2.46 -4.41 -11.33
N ASN A 138 1.67 -4.71 -12.36
CA ASN A 138 1.85 -4.21 -13.73
C ASN A 138 3.23 -4.52 -14.33
N LEU A 139 3.90 -5.59 -13.88
CA LEU A 139 5.18 -6.02 -14.44
C LEU A 139 5.07 -6.30 -15.95
N GLU A 140 3.92 -6.79 -16.38
CA GLU A 140 3.56 -7.05 -17.77
C GLU A 140 3.69 -5.80 -18.64
N VAL A 141 3.41 -4.61 -18.10
CA VAL A 141 3.52 -3.33 -18.83
C VAL A 141 4.97 -3.05 -19.22
N PHE A 142 5.96 -3.47 -18.42
CA PHE A 142 7.36 -3.30 -18.75
C PHE A 142 7.85 -4.44 -19.65
N VAL A 143 7.57 -5.68 -19.27
CA VAL A 143 8.07 -6.87 -19.99
C VAL A 143 7.53 -6.94 -21.42
N LYS A 144 6.27 -6.58 -21.63
CA LYS A 144 5.63 -6.61 -22.95
C LYS A 144 5.77 -5.29 -23.71
N ASN A 145 6.48 -4.29 -23.18
CA ASN A 145 6.64 -3.00 -23.86
C ASN A 145 7.60 -3.15 -25.05
N PRO A 146 7.19 -2.79 -26.28
CA PRO A 146 8.07 -2.89 -27.45
C PRO A 146 9.37 -2.09 -27.32
N LEU A 147 9.35 -0.95 -26.61
CA LEU A 147 10.54 -0.11 -26.40
C LEU A 147 11.55 -0.72 -25.42
N LEU A 148 11.16 -1.75 -24.68
CA LEU A 148 11.99 -2.44 -23.70
C LEU A 148 12.44 -3.83 -24.17
N LYS A 149 12.10 -4.24 -25.41
CA LYS A 149 12.35 -5.60 -25.93
C LYS A 149 13.81 -6.05 -25.80
N ASP A 150 14.75 -5.16 -26.11
CA ASP A 150 16.19 -5.45 -26.07
C ASP A 150 16.87 -4.96 -24.79
N LYS A 151 16.08 -4.52 -23.80
CA LYS A 151 16.57 -3.97 -22.53
C LYS A 151 16.50 -5.02 -21.44
N ARG A 152 17.43 -4.94 -20.49
CA ARG A 152 17.44 -5.82 -19.32
C ARG A 152 16.47 -5.30 -18.27
N ILE A 153 15.49 -6.11 -17.88
CA ILE A 153 14.56 -5.77 -16.80
C ILE A 153 14.93 -6.59 -15.56
N VAL A 154 15.32 -5.90 -14.49
CA VAL A 154 15.53 -6.51 -13.18
C VAL A 154 14.38 -6.11 -12.26
N VAL A 155 13.74 -7.07 -11.62
CA VAL A 155 12.60 -6.82 -10.71
C VAL A 155 12.94 -7.25 -9.29
N ARG A 156 12.57 -6.42 -8.31
CA ARG A 156 12.58 -6.79 -6.90
C ARG A 156 11.18 -7.12 -6.43
N VAL A 157 11.00 -8.31 -5.87
CA VAL A 157 9.70 -8.89 -5.48
C VAL A 157 9.76 -9.55 -4.11
N LEU A 158 8.60 -9.82 -3.52
CA LEU A 158 8.51 -10.62 -2.29
C LEU A 158 8.97 -12.06 -2.55
N PRO A 159 9.61 -12.71 -1.57
CA PRO A 159 10.15 -14.07 -1.71
C PRO A 159 9.05 -15.14 -1.58
N GLU A 160 7.96 -14.98 -2.33
CA GLU A 160 6.83 -15.90 -2.35
C GLU A 160 6.81 -16.72 -3.63
N HIS A 161 6.49 -18.01 -3.53
CA HIS A 161 6.50 -18.93 -4.66
C HIS A 161 5.65 -18.43 -5.84
N GLN A 162 4.40 -18.01 -5.57
CA GLN A 162 3.48 -17.51 -6.61
C GLN A 162 4.01 -16.24 -7.29
N VAL A 163 4.67 -15.36 -6.52
CA VAL A 163 5.24 -14.10 -7.01
C VAL A 163 6.45 -14.36 -7.91
N ILE A 164 7.35 -15.27 -7.50
CA ILE A 164 8.51 -15.66 -8.30
C ILE A 164 8.06 -16.40 -9.56
N LYS A 165 7.11 -17.33 -9.45
CA LYS A 165 6.53 -18.04 -10.59
C LYS A 165 5.95 -17.08 -11.62
N LYS A 166 5.20 -16.07 -11.19
CA LYS A 166 4.67 -15.02 -12.08
C LYS A 166 5.79 -14.32 -12.88
N CYS A 167 6.93 -14.03 -12.25
CA CYS A 167 8.06 -13.41 -12.96
C CYS A 167 8.64 -14.35 -14.02
N GLN A 168 8.78 -15.64 -13.70
CA GLN A 168 9.28 -16.65 -14.63
C GLN A 168 8.32 -16.89 -15.80
N ASP A 169 7.01 -16.95 -15.54
CA ASP A 169 5.96 -17.08 -16.56
C ASP A 169 5.97 -15.89 -17.54
N LEU A 170 6.44 -14.72 -17.10
CA LEU A 170 6.65 -13.54 -17.94
C LEU A 170 7.99 -13.54 -18.68
N GLY A 171 8.82 -14.56 -18.51
CA GLY A 171 10.10 -14.72 -19.21
C GLY A 171 11.31 -14.09 -18.52
N LEU A 172 11.18 -13.63 -17.27
CA LEU A 172 12.35 -13.17 -16.51
C LEU A 172 13.21 -14.37 -16.05
N THR A 173 14.53 -14.23 -16.19
CA THR A 173 15.47 -15.24 -15.72
C THR A 173 15.74 -15.08 -14.21
N PRO A 174 16.17 -16.13 -13.49
CA PRO A 174 16.50 -16.04 -12.07
C PRO A 174 17.53 -14.95 -11.73
N ARG A 175 18.46 -14.66 -12.65
CA ARG A 175 19.45 -13.58 -12.53
C ARG A 175 18.82 -12.19 -12.40
N ASP A 176 17.61 -12.01 -12.89
CA ASP A 176 16.92 -10.72 -12.98
C ASP A 176 15.77 -10.59 -11.96
N ILE A 177 15.63 -11.58 -11.06
CA ILE A 177 14.64 -11.58 -10.00
C ILE A 177 15.35 -11.47 -8.65
N ILE A 178 15.12 -10.37 -7.94
CA ILE A 178 15.58 -10.19 -6.56
C ILE A 178 14.39 -10.46 -5.63
N ALA A 179 14.37 -11.65 -5.04
CA ALA A 179 13.35 -12.07 -4.08
C ALA A 179 13.76 -11.70 -2.65
N MET A 180 13.26 -10.56 -2.15
CA MET A 180 13.61 -10.05 -0.81
C MET A 180 12.45 -9.24 -0.21
N GLN A 181 12.24 -9.37 1.10
CA GLN A 181 11.27 -8.56 1.86
C GLN A 181 11.96 -7.32 2.46
N GLY A 182 11.35 -6.15 2.24
CA GLY A 182 11.80 -4.88 2.80
C GLY A 182 11.16 -4.55 4.17
N PRO A 183 11.34 -3.32 4.68
CA PRO A 183 11.93 -2.15 4.03
C PRO A 183 13.45 -2.27 3.83
N PHE A 184 14.00 -1.50 2.88
CA PHE A 184 15.43 -1.53 2.55
C PHE A 184 16.07 -0.17 2.84
N SER A 185 17.22 -0.17 3.50
CA SER A 185 18.01 1.04 3.71
C SER A 185 18.56 1.60 2.39
N LYS A 186 19.06 2.83 2.43
CA LYS A 186 19.73 3.46 1.29
C LYS A 186 20.92 2.61 0.80
N GLU A 187 21.68 2.03 1.72
CA GLU A 187 22.87 1.24 1.46
C GLU A 187 22.54 -0.06 0.74
N ILE A 188 21.50 -0.76 1.20
CA ILE A 188 21.03 -1.99 0.55
C ILE A 188 20.52 -1.68 -0.87
N ASN A 189 19.71 -0.62 -1.05
CA ASN A 189 19.27 -0.20 -2.37
C ASN A 189 20.48 0.14 -3.28
N LYS A 190 21.46 0.88 -2.78
CA LYS A 190 22.68 1.25 -3.50
C LYS A 190 23.48 0.01 -3.93
N ALA A 191 23.61 -0.99 -3.06
CA ALA A 191 24.30 -2.24 -3.37
C ALA A 191 23.58 -3.01 -4.49
N MET A 192 22.26 -3.15 -4.41
CA MET A 192 21.47 -3.82 -5.45
C MET A 192 21.55 -3.09 -6.80
N PHE A 193 21.39 -1.77 -6.82
CA PHE A 193 21.47 -0.98 -8.05
C PHE A 193 22.84 -1.12 -8.72
N LYS A 194 23.93 -1.11 -7.95
CA LYS A 194 25.28 -1.36 -8.46
C LYS A 194 25.44 -2.79 -8.99
N ALA A 195 25.07 -3.79 -8.20
CA ALA A 195 25.24 -5.21 -8.56
C ALA A 195 24.50 -5.54 -9.86
N CYS A 196 23.32 -4.97 -10.05
CA CYS A 196 22.52 -5.17 -11.26
C CYS A 196 22.94 -4.27 -12.44
N LYS A 197 23.85 -3.31 -12.23
CA LYS A 197 24.21 -2.27 -13.20
C LYS A 197 22.97 -1.52 -13.70
N ALA A 198 22.12 -1.08 -12.76
CA ALA A 198 20.90 -0.35 -13.07
C ALA A 198 21.22 0.95 -13.81
N GLY A 199 20.62 1.14 -14.98
CA GLY A 199 20.70 2.37 -15.77
C GLY A 199 19.56 3.33 -15.47
N VAL A 200 18.43 2.81 -14.99
CA VAL A 200 17.30 3.60 -14.48
C VAL A 200 16.57 2.80 -13.41
N VAL A 201 16.09 3.48 -12.37
CA VAL A 201 15.24 2.89 -11.34
C VAL A 201 13.80 3.33 -11.55
N VAL A 202 12.87 2.39 -11.58
CA VAL A 202 11.44 2.68 -11.57
C VAL A 202 10.89 2.39 -10.18
N THR A 203 10.19 3.36 -9.61
CA THR A 203 9.56 3.25 -8.30
C THR A 203 8.16 3.85 -8.29
N ARG A 204 7.41 3.53 -7.23
CA ARG A 204 6.09 4.10 -6.95
C ARG A 204 6.18 4.86 -5.63
N ASP A 205 5.42 5.94 -5.48
CA ASP A 205 5.34 6.68 -4.21
C ASP A 205 4.59 5.88 -3.14
N ALA A 206 5.22 4.91 -2.50
CA ALA A 206 4.62 4.10 -1.44
C ALA A 206 4.57 4.82 -0.07
N GLY A 207 4.94 6.11 -0.03
CA GLY A 207 5.11 6.90 1.18
C GLY A 207 6.40 6.58 1.94
N PRO A 208 6.67 7.28 3.05
CA PRO A 208 7.88 7.10 3.86
C PRO A 208 8.06 5.66 4.36
N ALA A 209 7.00 5.04 4.88
CA ALA A 209 7.02 3.65 5.35
C ALA A 209 7.32 2.63 4.22
N GLY A 210 7.05 2.99 2.96
CA GLY A 210 7.37 2.16 1.79
C GLY A 210 8.82 2.28 1.32
N GLY A 211 9.63 3.11 1.99
CA GLY A 211 11.04 3.34 1.69
C GLY A 211 11.27 4.08 0.37
N THR A 212 10.30 4.88 -0.10
CA THR A 212 10.44 5.65 -1.35
C THR A 212 11.64 6.60 -1.29
N GLU A 213 11.82 7.29 -0.17
CA GLU A 213 12.97 8.18 0.05
C GLU A 213 14.31 7.44 -0.01
N ALA A 214 14.42 6.28 0.66
CA ALA A 214 15.65 5.48 0.67
C ALA A 214 16.04 4.99 -0.73
N LYS A 215 15.06 4.63 -1.57
CA LYS A 215 15.28 4.22 -2.97
C LYS A 215 15.77 5.39 -3.82
N ILE A 216 15.11 6.54 -3.72
CA ILE A 216 15.48 7.75 -4.48
C ILE A 216 16.88 8.21 -4.06
N ALA A 217 17.12 8.34 -2.75
CA ALA A 217 18.42 8.76 -2.22
C ALA A 217 19.56 7.81 -2.64
N ALA A 218 19.29 6.51 -2.75
CA ALA A 218 20.27 5.54 -3.23
C ALA A 218 20.59 5.69 -4.72
N ALA A 219 19.57 5.91 -5.55
CA ALA A 219 19.74 6.12 -6.99
C ALA A 219 20.44 7.45 -7.29
N LEU A 220 20.05 8.55 -6.64
CA LEU A 220 20.73 9.85 -6.76
C LEU A 220 22.20 9.77 -6.34
N ALA A 221 22.51 9.05 -5.25
CA ALA A 221 23.89 8.82 -4.82
C ALA A 221 24.73 8.00 -5.81
N LEU A 222 24.11 7.38 -6.80
CA LEU A 222 24.75 6.67 -7.92
C LEU A 222 24.61 7.40 -9.25
N LYS A 223 23.98 8.59 -9.26
CA LYS A 223 23.63 9.34 -10.49
C LYS A 223 22.76 8.53 -11.46
N ILE A 224 21.91 7.65 -10.92
CA ILE A 224 20.98 6.84 -11.72
C ILE A 224 19.64 7.59 -11.77
N PRO A 225 19.07 7.84 -12.97
CA PRO A 225 17.76 8.45 -13.09
C PRO A 225 16.68 7.59 -12.45
N VAL A 226 15.67 8.24 -11.87
CA VAL A 226 14.55 7.62 -11.19
C VAL A 226 13.25 8.03 -11.83
N VAL A 227 12.48 7.05 -12.31
CA VAL A 227 11.10 7.25 -12.75
C VAL A 227 10.18 6.97 -11.57
N VAL A 228 9.50 8.00 -11.09
CA VAL A 228 8.56 7.92 -9.97
C VAL A 228 7.13 7.96 -10.50
N ILE A 229 6.43 6.83 -10.37
CA ILE A 229 5.01 6.74 -10.70
C ILE A 229 4.21 7.36 -9.56
N LYS A 230 3.54 8.48 -9.85
CA LYS A 230 2.71 9.22 -8.91
C LYS A 230 1.45 8.44 -8.55
N ARG A 231 0.86 8.76 -7.40
CA ARG A 231 -0.42 8.18 -7.00
C ARG A 231 -1.52 8.76 -7.90
N PRO A 232 -2.51 7.95 -8.31
CA PRO A 232 -3.69 8.48 -8.97
C PRO A 232 -4.38 9.51 -8.08
N ALA A 233 -4.72 10.68 -8.61
CA ALA A 233 -5.49 11.67 -7.89
C ALA A 233 -6.94 11.20 -7.75
N ILE A 234 -7.29 10.62 -6.61
CA ILE A 234 -8.66 10.22 -6.29
C ILE A 234 -9.20 11.13 -5.21
N LYS A 235 -10.39 11.68 -5.48
CA LYS A 235 -11.15 12.45 -4.49
C LYS A 235 -11.99 11.47 -3.67
N TYR A 236 -11.64 11.34 -2.40
CA TYR A 236 -12.46 10.64 -1.42
C TYR A 236 -13.35 11.64 -0.69
N ARG A 237 -14.54 11.21 -0.27
CA ARG A 237 -15.45 12.06 0.51
C ARG A 237 -14.89 12.40 1.90
N TYR A 238 -14.24 11.43 2.54
CA TYR A 238 -13.66 11.55 3.88
C TYR A 238 -12.19 11.06 3.90
N PRO A 239 -11.24 11.80 3.28
CA PRO A 239 -9.82 11.48 3.35
C PRO A 239 -9.27 11.89 4.72
N VAL A 240 -8.41 11.06 5.30
CA VAL A 240 -7.68 11.35 6.55
C VAL A 240 -6.22 10.95 6.38
N TYR A 241 -5.30 11.76 6.89
CA TYR A 241 -3.86 11.60 6.67
C TYR A 241 -3.09 11.24 7.93
N THR A 242 -3.71 11.44 9.09
CA THR A 242 -3.15 11.09 10.39
C THR A 242 -4.16 10.35 11.24
N VAL A 243 -3.65 9.61 12.24
CA VAL A 243 -4.51 8.90 13.21
C VAL A 243 -5.39 9.88 13.97
N SER A 244 -4.83 11.03 14.38
CA SER A 244 -5.58 12.08 15.07
C SER A 244 -6.71 12.66 14.21
N GLU A 245 -6.46 12.89 12.91
CA GLU A 245 -7.52 13.31 11.98
C GLU A 245 -8.62 12.27 11.84
N ALA A 246 -8.26 10.99 11.76
CA ALA A 246 -9.21 9.89 11.67
C ALA A 246 -10.13 9.82 12.91
N VAL A 247 -9.54 9.90 14.11
CA VAL A 247 -10.29 9.93 15.37
C VAL A 247 -11.21 11.15 15.45
N ALA A 248 -10.68 12.35 15.18
CA ALA A 248 -11.44 13.59 15.25
C ALA A 248 -12.60 13.64 14.25
N LEU A 249 -12.42 13.09 13.05
CA LEU A 249 -13.49 12.99 12.06
C LEU A 249 -14.56 11.98 12.48
N LEU A 250 -14.16 10.82 13.00
CA LEU A 250 -15.11 9.83 13.50
C LEU A 250 -15.94 10.36 14.66
N GLN A 251 -15.35 11.09 15.61
CA GLN A 251 -16.11 11.70 16.71
C GLN A 251 -17.22 12.65 16.23
N LYS A 252 -17.04 13.28 15.06
CA LYS A 252 -18.06 14.16 14.45
C LYS A 252 -19.14 13.38 13.69
N LEU A 253 -18.77 12.29 13.01
CA LEU A 253 -19.66 11.53 12.12
C LEU A 253 -20.43 10.42 12.84
N ALA A 254 -19.75 9.74 13.77
CA ALA A 254 -20.20 8.58 14.54
C ALA A 254 -19.60 8.67 15.95
N PRO A 255 -20.15 9.50 16.85
CA PRO A 255 -19.63 9.66 18.20
C PRO A 255 -19.68 8.31 18.96
N PRO A 256 -18.70 8.02 19.83
CA PRO A 256 -18.70 6.77 20.57
C PRO A 256 -19.93 6.71 21.48
N GLN A 257 -20.58 5.55 21.53
CA GLN A 257 -21.60 5.29 22.53
C GLN A 257 -20.89 5.22 23.89
N LEU A 258 -21.05 6.27 24.70
CA LEU A 258 -20.63 6.22 26.10
C LEU A 258 -21.55 5.22 26.80
N ASP A 259 -20.97 4.21 27.45
CA ASP A 259 -21.69 3.46 28.48
C ASP A 259 -22.11 4.48 29.54
N VAL A 260 -23.35 4.95 29.46
CA VAL A 260 -24.01 5.62 30.57
C VAL A 260 -24.21 4.50 31.57
N GLY A 261 -23.25 4.36 32.49
CA GLY A 261 -23.34 3.40 33.58
C GLY A 261 -24.72 3.53 34.22
N ASN A 262 -25.43 2.41 34.31
CA ASN A 262 -26.60 2.31 35.18
C ASN A 262 -26.11 2.55 36.61
N GLU A 263 -26.16 3.80 37.06
CA GLU A 263 -26.31 4.11 38.47
C GLU A 263 -27.76 3.75 38.85
N THR A 264 -27.93 2.52 39.31
CA THR A 264 -29.06 2.09 40.15
C THR A 264 -28.54 1.10 41.18
#